data_AF-A0A354GNF9-F1
#
_entry.id   AF-A0A354GNF9-F1
#
_cell.length_a   1.000
_cell.length_b   1.000
_cell.length_c   1.000
_cell.angle_alpha   90.00
_cell.angle_beta   90.00
_cell.angle_gamma   90.00
#
_symmetry.space_group_name_H-M   'P 1'
#
loop_
_entity.id
_entity.type
_entity.pdbx_description
1 polymer ?
#
loop_
_entity_poly.entity_id
_entity_poly.type
_entity_poly.pdbx_seq_one_letter_code
_entity_poly.pdbx_strand_id
1 'polypeptide(L)'
;MAELPPHLRAIPLFVRAELALREAARQAILEHRRYNVPLVYWRDGKVELVPPYEVVLPEMDPLTAEFKAASDNRVRGICEIWRPEEAVISPLIIRPQGRVL
;
A
#
# COMPACT_ATOMS: atom_id res chain seq x y z
N MET A 1 -16.20 -9.91 16.08
CA MET A 1 -15.48 -9.63 14.80
C MET A 1 -16.48 -9.03 13.84
N ALA A 2 -16.33 -7.76 13.44
CA ALA A 2 -17.26 -7.16 12.49
C ALA A 2 -17.06 -7.78 11.11
N GLU A 3 -18.07 -8.50 10.61
CA GLU A 3 -18.08 -9.00 9.24
C GLU A 3 -18.31 -7.84 8.26
N LEU A 4 -17.78 -7.94 7.04
CA LEU A 4 -18.10 -6.98 5.98
C LEU A 4 -19.63 -6.91 5.77
N PRO A 5 -20.19 -5.72 5.49
CA PRO A 5 -21.57 -5.57 5.09
C PRO A 5 -21.98 -6.56 3.98
N PRO A 6 -23.22 -7.11 3.99
CA PRO A 6 -23.65 -8.12 3.02
C PRO A 6 -23.47 -7.71 1.56
N HIS A 7 -23.75 -6.44 1.23
CA HIS A 7 -23.60 -5.92 -0.13
C HIS A 7 -22.13 -5.82 -0.55
N LEU A 8 -21.21 -5.52 0.37
CA LEU A 8 -19.76 -5.57 0.09
C LEU A 8 -19.24 -7.01 -0.02
N ARG A 9 -19.86 -7.98 0.65
CA ARG A 9 -19.53 -9.41 0.47
C ARG A 9 -20.01 -9.96 -0.87
N ALA A 10 -21.11 -9.44 -1.38
CA ALA A 10 -21.67 -9.81 -2.68
C ALA A 10 -20.81 -9.34 -3.86
N ILE A 11 -19.92 -8.37 -3.64
CA ILE A 11 -18.99 -7.90 -4.65
C ILE A 11 -17.99 -9.03 -5.00
N PRO A 12 -17.70 -9.26 -6.29
CA PRO A 12 -16.70 -10.23 -6.71
C PRO A 12 -15.33 -10.00 -6.05
N LEU A 13 -14.61 -11.09 -5.79
CA LEU A 13 -13.30 -11.03 -5.11
C LEU A 13 -12.31 -10.08 -5.83
N PHE A 14 -12.27 -10.13 -7.16
CA PHE A 14 -11.35 -9.29 -7.95
C PHE A 14 -11.62 -7.80 -7.75
N VAL A 15 -12.89 -7.39 -7.70
CA VAL A 15 -13.25 -5.98 -7.45
C VAL A 15 -12.85 -5.58 -6.03
N ARG A 16 -13.08 -6.44 -5.02
CA ARG A 16 -12.65 -6.15 -3.64
C ARG A 16 -11.13 -6.03 -3.52
N ALA A 17 -10.38 -6.86 -4.24
CA ALA A 17 -8.92 -6.79 -4.28
C ALA A 17 -8.45 -5.47 -4.93
N GLU A 18 -9.11 -5.03 -5.99
CA GLU A 18 -8.84 -3.75 -6.62
C GLU A 18 -9.12 -2.56 -5.69
N LEU A 19 -10.27 -2.55 -5.00
CA LEU A 19 -10.62 -1.51 -4.01
C LEU A 19 -9.58 -1.46 -2.88
N ALA A 20 -9.16 -2.61 -2.38
CA ALA A 20 -8.12 -2.70 -1.36
C ALA A 20 -6.77 -2.18 -1.87
N LEU A 21 -6.40 -2.50 -3.12
CA LEU A 21 -5.15 -2.05 -3.73
C LEU A 21 -5.14 -0.54 -3.95
N ARG A 22 -6.25 0.05 -4.44
CA ARG A 22 -6.39 1.50 -4.61
C ARG A 22 -6.20 2.24 -3.30
N GLU A 23 -6.83 1.76 -2.23
CA GLU A 23 -6.69 2.38 -0.92
C GLU A 23 -5.26 2.22 -0.36
N ALA A 24 -4.67 1.04 -0.47
CA ALA A 24 -3.29 0.80 -0.04
C ALA A 24 -2.29 1.71 -0.78
N ALA A 25 -2.44 1.83 -2.11
CA ALA A 25 -1.62 2.72 -2.92
C ALA A 25 -1.79 4.19 -2.50
N ARG A 26 -3.03 4.62 -2.25
CA ARG A 26 -3.33 5.98 -1.77
C ARG A 26 -2.67 6.27 -0.42
N GLN A 27 -2.76 5.34 0.55
CA GLN A 27 -2.10 5.50 1.86
C GLN A 27 -0.59 5.56 1.73
N ALA A 28 0.02 4.67 0.94
CA ALA A 28 1.46 4.68 0.70
C ALA A 28 1.93 6.02 0.14
N ILE A 29 1.23 6.57 -0.87
CA ILE A 29 1.58 7.88 -1.43
C ILE A 29 1.46 8.99 -0.38
N LEU A 30 0.39 8.98 0.45
CA LEU A 30 0.22 9.97 1.52
C LEU A 30 1.32 9.91 2.57
N GLU A 31 1.76 8.72 2.97
CA GLU A 31 2.86 8.55 3.91
C GLU A 31 4.18 9.04 3.32
N HIS A 32 4.48 8.66 2.07
CA HIS A 32 5.66 9.15 1.35
C HIS A 32 5.67 10.68 1.24
N ARG A 33 4.51 11.31 0.98
CA ARG A 33 4.37 12.78 1.02
C ARG A 33 4.63 13.34 2.41
N ARG A 34 4.05 12.73 3.46
CA ARG A 34 4.20 13.16 4.86
C ARG A 34 5.66 13.17 5.32
N TYR A 35 6.42 12.16 4.93
CA TYR A 35 7.84 12.03 5.29
C TYR A 35 8.79 12.64 4.25
N ASN A 36 8.25 13.20 3.16
CA ASN A 36 9.03 13.72 2.04
C ASN A 36 10.02 12.69 1.45
N VAL A 37 9.60 11.42 1.39
CA VAL A 37 10.39 10.29 0.89
C VAL A 37 9.95 9.96 -0.53
N PRO A 38 10.88 9.85 -1.51
CA PRO A 38 10.54 9.49 -2.88
C PRO A 38 9.95 8.08 -2.99
N LEU A 39 9.08 7.89 -3.98
CA LEU A 39 8.55 6.59 -4.37
C LEU A 39 9.51 5.93 -5.35
N VAL A 40 9.70 4.62 -5.21
CA VAL A 40 10.55 3.82 -6.10
C VAL A 40 9.67 3.22 -7.18
N TYR A 41 9.96 3.52 -8.44
CA TYR A 41 9.22 3.05 -9.60
C TYR A 41 10.13 2.25 -10.54
N TRP A 42 9.67 1.10 -11.03
CA TRP A 42 10.39 0.33 -12.04
C TRP A 42 9.87 0.69 -13.43
N ARG A 43 10.73 1.20 -14.30
CA ARG A 43 10.42 1.56 -15.69
C ARG A 43 11.52 1.05 -16.62
N ASP A 44 11.16 0.35 -17.70
CA ASP A 44 12.08 -0.03 -18.78
C ASP A 44 13.38 -0.70 -18.28
N GLY A 45 13.25 -1.58 -17.28
CA GLY A 45 14.39 -2.31 -16.72
C GLY A 45 15.25 -1.52 -15.73
N LYS A 46 14.81 -0.32 -15.34
CA LYS A 46 15.52 0.58 -14.43
C LYS A 46 14.65 0.95 -13.23
N VAL A 47 15.34 1.22 -12.13
CA VAL A 47 14.74 1.81 -10.93
C VAL A 47 14.85 3.33 -11.04
N GLU A 48 13.71 4.00 -11.00
CA GLU A 48 13.60 5.46 -10.96
C GLU A 48 13.00 5.90 -9.62
N LEU A 49 13.47 7.05 -9.12
CA LEU A 49 12.93 7.68 -7.92
C LEU A 49 12.02 8.83 -8.35
N VAL A 50 10.76 8.79 -7.94
CA VAL A 50 9.78 9.81 -8.25
C VAL A 50 9.43 10.57 -6.97
N PRO A 51 9.56 11.91 -6.95
CA PRO A 51 9.10 12.72 -5.83
C PRO A 51 7.61 12.44 -5.53
N PRO A 52 7.21 12.38 -4.25
CA PRO A 52 5.88 11.90 -3.88
C PRO A 52 4.75 12.87 -4.29
N TYR A 53 5.08 14.12 -4.61
CA TYR A 53 4.13 15.13 -5.09
C TYR A 53 3.85 15.05 -6.58
N GLU A 54 4.74 14.46 -7.36
CA GLU A 54 4.56 14.23 -8.81
C GLU A 54 3.61 13.05 -9.07
N VAL A 55 3.50 12.13 -8.10
CA VAL A 55 2.61 10.98 -8.19
C VAL A 55 1.17 11.41 -7.92
N VAL A 56 0.29 11.15 -8.89
CA VAL A 56 -1.15 11.41 -8.77
C VAL A 56 -1.74 10.51 -7.68
N LEU A 57 -2.47 11.12 -6.74
CA LEU A 57 -3.23 10.36 -5.75
C LEU A 57 -4.41 9.67 -6.43
N PRO A 58 -4.57 8.35 -6.27
CA PRO A 58 -5.78 7.67 -6.70
C PRO A 58 -7.01 8.33 -6.07
N GLU A 59 -8.04 8.55 -6.89
CA GLU A 59 -9.31 9.08 -6.41
C GLU A 59 -9.96 8.10 -5.43
N MET A 60 -10.50 8.62 -4.32
CA MET A 60 -11.37 7.81 -3.47
C MET A 60 -12.79 7.86 -4.03
N ASP A 61 -13.14 6.86 -4.82
CA ASP A 61 -14.53 6.67 -5.20
C ASP A 61 -15.39 6.26 -3.97
N PRO A 62 -16.72 6.51 -4.01
CA PRO A 62 -17.60 6.23 -2.88
C PRO A 62 -17.56 4.76 -2.41
N LEU A 63 -17.35 3.82 -3.33
CA LEU A 63 -17.29 2.40 -3.01
C LEU A 63 -15.97 2.04 -2.32
N THR A 64 -14.84 2.60 -2.77
CA THR A 64 -13.55 2.48 -2.10
C THR A 64 -13.62 3.07 -0.68
N ALA A 65 -14.28 4.22 -0.51
CA ALA A 65 -14.44 4.85 0.80
C ALA A 65 -15.28 3.99 1.76
N GLU A 66 -16.40 3.43 1.28
CA GLU A 66 -17.23 2.53 2.06
C GLU A 66 -16.49 1.24 2.43
N PHE A 67 -15.76 0.66 1.48
CA PHE A 67 -14.95 -0.53 1.70
C PHE A 67 -13.85 -0.28 2.73
N LYS A 68 -13.15 0.86 2.65
CA LYS A 68 -12.17 1.30 3.64
C LYS A 68 -12.81 1.42 5.02
N ALA A 69 -13.92 2.14 5.16
CA ALA A 69 -14.60 2.33 6.43
C ALA A 69 -15.04 0.99 7.07
N ALA A 70 -15.52 0.05 6.25
CA ALA A 70 -15.86 -1.30 6.70
C ALA A 70 -14.62 -2.12 7.10
N SER A 71 -13.50 -1.95 6.39
CA SER A 71 -12.22 -2.63 6.66
C SER A 71 -11.54 -2.10 7.92
N ASP A 72 -11.50 -0.79 8.14
CA ASP A 72 -10.85 -0.18 9.31
C ASP A 72 -11.48 -0.64 10.64
N ASN A 73 -12.80 -0.86 10.64
CA ASN A 73 -13.51 -1.46 11.77
C ASN A 73 -13.12 -2.92 12.05
N ARG A 74 -12.49 -3.60 11.08
CA ARG A 74 -12.02 -4.99 11.19
C ARG A 74 -10.54 -5.09 11.59
N VAL A 75 -9.70 -4.11 11.25
CA VAL A 75 -8.22 -4.19 11.33
C VAL A 75 -7.62 -3.59 12.63
N ARG A 76 -8.41 -3.40 13.69
CA ARG A 76 -7.92 -2.95 15.02
C ARG A 76 -6.84 -3.84 15.69
N GLY A 77 -6.26 -4.82 15.01
CA GLY A 77 -5.18 -5.68 15.52
C GLY A 77 -4.03 -5.99 14.56
N ILE A 78 -3.88 -5.33 13.40
CA ILE A 78 -2.74 -5.58 12.48
C ILE A 78 -1.84 -4.35 12.28
N CYS A 79 -2.36 -3.12 12.44
CA CYS A 79 -1.56 -1.89 12.32
C CYS A 79 -0.55 -1.67 13.47
N GLU A 80 -0.54 -2.50 14.52
CA GLU A 80 0.44 -2.43 15.62
C GLU A 80 1.86 -2.91 15.23
N ILE A 81 2.03 -3.48 14.03
CA ILE A 81 3.33 -3.98 13.55
C ILE A 81 4.20 -2.84 12.98
N TRP A 82 3.62 -1.68 12.64
CA TRP A 82 4.39 -0.56 12.11
C TRP A 82 4.86 0.37 13.24
N ARG A 83 6.06 0.09 13.78
CA ARG A 83 6.81 1.01 14.63
C ARG A 83 7.72 1.88 13.76
N PRO A 84 7.49 3.21 13.65
CA PRO A 84 8.35 4.09 12.85
C PRO A 84 9.82 4.06 13.29
N GLU A 85 10.09 3.73 14.55
CA GLU A 85 11.44 3.54 15.11
C GLU A 85 12.16 2.26 14.64
N GLU A 86 11.43 1.30 14.06
CA GLU A 86 11.98 0.05 13.49
C GLU A 86 12.08 0.09 11.95
N ALA A 87 11.78 1.24 11.34
CA ALA A 87 11.96 1.49 9.92
C ALA A 87 13.45 1.59 9.54
N VAL A 88 14.18 0.50 9.72
CA VAL A 88 15.40 0.25 8.96
C VAL A 88 14.93 0.06 7.53
N ILE A 89 15.16 1.08 6.70
CA ILE A 89 15.12 0.96 5.24
C ILE A 89 16.04 -0.21 4.91
N SER A 90 15.47 -1.40 4.73
CA SER A 90 16.23 -2.56 4.26
C SER A 90 16.72 -2.19 2.87
N PRO A 91 18.02 -2.01 2.64
CA PRO A 91 18.52 -1.89 1.30
C PRO A 91 18.28 -3.26 0.68
N LEU A 92 17.43 -3.32 -0.33
CA LEU A 92 17.58 -4.18 -1.50
C LEU A 92 18.49 -5.41 -1.24
N ILE A 93 17.95 -6.47 -0.64
CA ILE A 93 18.59 -7.79 -0.75
C ILE A 93 18.17 -8.35 -2.13
N ILE A 94 18.78 -7.79 -3.18
CA ILE A 94 19.10 -8.54 -4.39
C ILE A 94 20.43 -9.22 -4.08
N ARG A 95 20.37 -10.54 -3.86
CA ARG A 95 21.47 -11.43 -3.47
C ARG A 95 22.47 -11.66 -4.61
N PRO A 96 23.75 -11.96 -4.35
CA PRO A 96 24.52 -12.78 -5.26
C PRO A 96 24.64 -14.20 -4.68
N GLN A 97 23.95 -15.15 -5.29
CA GLN A 97 24.50 -16.51 -5.38
C GLN A 97 25.77 -16.40 -6.23
N GLY A 98 26.92 -16.80 -5.69
CA GLY A 98 28.18 -16.75 -6.44
C GLY A 98 29.41 -16.84 -5.55
N ARG A 99 29.78 -18.07 -5.19
CA ARG A 99 31.11 -18.41 -4.70
C ARG A 99 32.09 -18.16 -5.84
N VAL A 100 33.11 -17.32 -5.64
CA VAL A 100 34.32 -17.32 -6.47
C VAL A 100 35.45 -17.78 -5.56
N LEU A 101 36.06 -18.91 -5.93
CA LEU A 101 37.38 -19.34 -5.47
C LEU A 101 38.44 -18.61 -6.30
#